data_AF-U6Q1N0-F1
#
_entry.id   AF-U6Q1N0-F1
#
_cell.length_a   1.000
_cell.length_b   1.000
_cell.length_c   1.000
_cell.angle_alpha   90.00
_cell.angle_beta   90.00
_cell.angle_gamma   90.00
#
_symmetry.space_group_name_H-M   'P 1'
#
loop_
_entity.id
_entity.type
_entity.pdbx_description
1 polymer ?
#
loop_
_entity_poly.entity_id
_entity_poly.type
_entity_poly.pdbx_seq_one_letter_code
_entity_poly.pdbx_strand_id
1 'polypeptide(L)'
;MNYTQAPLPFTGQKRRFLNHFKTLLKQQIPNDGDGWTIVDAFGGSGLLAHTAKQVLPKARVIYNDFDGYAERLQNINDTNQLRTIIADLLAHYPRNQKLPETLKKTIQATLQTFGGYIDLDCMASWLLFRGRQTTDLNDLIYNHT
;
A
#
# COMPACT_ATOMS: atom_id res chain seq x y z
N MET A 1 -5.56 -17.89 -1.41
CA MET A 1 -5.51 -17.12 -0.15
C MET A 1 -6.56 -16.01 -0.22
N ASN A 2 -7.33 -15.77 0.85
CA ASN A 2 -8.32 -14.69 0.90
C ASN A 2 -7.70 -13.44 1.52
N TYR A 3 -7.38 -12.44 0.71
CA TYR A 3 -6.87 -11.16 1.20
C TYR A 3 -8.03 -10.24 1.62
N THR A 4 -7.91 -9.64 2.81
CA THR A 4 -8.89 -8.67 3.35
C THR A 4 -8.36 -7.23 3.34
N GLN A 5 -7.13 -7.04 2.87
CA GLN A 5 -6.46 -5.77 2.78
C GLN A 5 -5.47 -5.79 1.61
N ALA A 6 -5.18 -4.61 1.06
CA ALA A 6 -4.09 -4.46 0.10
C ALA A 6 -2.72 -4.63 0.80
N PRO A 7 -1.69 -5.14 0.10
CA PRO A 7 -0.40 -5.49 0.69
C PRO A 7 0.45 -4.26 1.04
N LEU A 8 0.27 -3.14 0.34
CA LEU A 8 0.91 -1.85 0.62
C LEU A 8 -0.11 -0.83 1.15
N PRO A 9 0.30 0.16 1.96
CA PRO A 9 -0.57 1.23 2.43
C PRO A 9 -1.24 1.97 1.28
N PHE A 10 -2.54 2.19 1.40
CA PHE A 10 -3.33 2.98 0.45
C PHE A 10 -4.46 3.69 1.20
N THR A 11 -4.51 5.02 1.07
CA THR A 11 -5.56 5.83 1.71
C THR A 11 -6.91 5.56 1.06
N GLY A 12 -7.95 5.35 1.87
CA GLY A 12 -9.30 5.10 1.36
C GLY A 12 -9.56 3.67 0.84
N GLN A 13 -8.65 2.72 1.11
CA GLN A 13 -8.89 1.30 0.79
C GLN A 13 -10.21 0.78 1.39
N LYS A 14 -11.00 0.09 0.59
CA LYS A 14 -12.37 -0.33 0.92
C LYS A 14 -12.45 -1.63 1.74
N ARG A 15 -11.44 -1.91 2.58
CA ARG A 15 -11.33 -3.17 3.36
C ARG A 15 -12.56 -3.48 4.22
N ARG A 16 -13.18 -2.47 4.83
CA ARG A 16 -14.38 -2.62 5.68
C ARG A 16 -15.66 -2.91 4.86
N PHE A 17 -15.64 -2.66 3.55
CA PHE A 17 -16.77 -2.87 2.66
C PHE A 17 -16.73 -4.26 1.97
N LEU A 18 -15.62 -5.00 2.09
CA LEU A 18 -15.41 -6.22 1.31
C LEU A 18 -16.48 -7.29 1.51
N ASN A 19 -16.97 -7.49 2.74
CA ASN A 19 -17.98 -8.52 2.99
C ASN A 19 -19.30 -8.20 2.28
N HIS A 20 -19.74 -6.94 2.33
CA HIS A 20 -20.92 -6.47 1.61
C HIS A 20 -20.73 -6.61 0.10
N PHE A 21 -19.57 -6.21 -0.41
CA PHE A 21 -19.24 -6.33 -1.83
C PHE A 21 -19.25 -7.79 -2.32
N LYS A 22 -18.64 -8.71 -1.57
CA LYS A 22 -18.63 -10.15 -1.90
C LYS A 22 -20.05 -10.73 -1.93
N THR A 23 -20.89 -10.39 -0.95
CA THR A 23 -22.28 -10.83 -0.91
C THR A 23 -23.05 -10.32 -2.12
N LEU A 24 -22.90 -9.03 -2.45
CA LEU A 24 -23.56 -8.42 -3.60
C LEU A 24 -23.15 -9.07 -4.92
N LEU A 25 -21.85 -9.32 -5.13
CA LEU A 25 -21.36 -10.00 -6.35
C LEU A 25 -21.99 -11.38 -6.52
N LYS A 26 -22.04 -12.18 -5.45
CA LYS A 26 -22.63 -13.54 -5.50
C LYS A 26 -24.15 -13.53 -5.73
N GLN A 27 -24.85 -12.53 -5.21
CA GLN A 27 -26.30 -12.42 -5.36
C GLN A 27 -26.71 -11.90 -6.74
N GLN A 28 -25.91 -11.00 -7.31
CA GLN A 28 -26.29 -10.26 -8.52
C GLN A 28 -25.70 -10.83 -9.81
N ILE A 29 -24.59 -11.59 -9.72
CA ILE A 29 -23.87 -12.09 -10.90
C ILE A 29 -23.85 -13.62 -10.87
N PRO A 30 -24.64 -14.29 -11.72
CA PRO A 30 -24.71 -15.75 -11.78
C PRO A 30 -23.50 -16.36 -12.50
N ASN A 31 -23.43 -17.69 -12.50
CA ASN A 31 -22.48 -18.50 -13.29
C ASN A 31 -21.01 -18.10 -13.10
N ASP A 32 -20.63 -17.72 -11.88
CA ASP A 32 -19.28 -17.25 -11.54
C ASP A 32 -18.77 -16.09 -12.41
N GLY A 33 -19.69 -15.31 -13.00
CA GLY A 33 -19.40 -14.16 -13.85
C GLY A 33 -19.11 -14.49 -15.31
N ASP A 34 -19.48 -15.67 -15.80
CA ASP A 34 -19.31 -16.00 -17.22
C ASP A 34 -20.06 -15.01 -18.13
N GLY A 35 -19.37 -14.48 -19.15
CA GLY A 35 -19.87 -13.42 -20.02
C GLY A 35 -19.89 -12.01 -19.42
N TRP A 36 -19.51 -11.82 -18.15
CA TRP A 36 -19.48 -10.50 -17.51
C TRP A 36 -18.12 -9.81 -17.64
N THR A 37 -18.15 -8.49 -17.85
CA THR A 37 -17.00 -7.61 -17.65
C THR A 37 -17.27 -6.67 -16.47
N ILE A 38 -16.40 -6.69 -15.47
CA ILE A 38 -16.41 -5.78 -14.33
C ILE A 38 -15.30 -4.76 -14.54
N VAL A 39 -15.65 -3.47 -14.48
CA VAL A 39 -14.70 -2.37 -14.65
C VAL A 39 -14.58 -1.61 -13.33
N ASP A 40 -13.39 -1.66 -12.73
CA ASP A 40 -13.03 -0.86 -11.57
C ASP A 40 -12.35 0.43 -12.04
N ALA A 41 -13.16 1.45 -12.30
CA ALA A 41 -12.71 2.74 -12.85
C ALA A 41 -11.86 3.55 -11.86
N PHE A 42 -12.03 3.32 -10.56
CA PHE A 42 -11.31 3.99 -9.48
C PHE A 42 -10.62 2.95 -8.60
N GLY A 43 -9.74 2.17 -9.22
CA GLY A 43 -9.23 0.95 -8.62
C GLY A 43 -8.37 1.18 -7.37
N GLY A 44 -7.64 2.31 -7.32
CA GLY A 44 -6.73 2.62 -6.22
C GLY A 44 -5.83 1.43 -5.90
N SER A 45 -5.89 0.91 -4.67
CA SER A 45 -5.17 -0.31 -4.25
C SER A 45 -5.50 -1.63 -5.00
N GLY A 46 -6.48 -1.64 -5.90
CA GLY A 46 -6.95 -2.83 -6.62
C GLY A 46 -7.69 -3.85 -5.75
N LEU A 47 -7.96 -3.54 -4.48
CA LEU A 47 -8.55 -4.49 -3.52
C LEU A 47 -9.95 -4.98 -3.94
N LEU A 48 -10.78 -4.11 -4.52
CA LEU A 48 -12.11 -4.48 -5.01
C LEU A 48 -12.03 -5.27 -6.31
N ALA A 49 -11.26 -4.81 -7.30
CA ALA A 49 -11.00 -5.58 -8.53
C ALA A 49 -10.46 -6.99 -8.24
N HIS A 50 -9.45 -7.13 -7.37
CA HIS A 50 -8.92 -8.42 -6.95
C HIS A 50 -10.01 -9.29 -6.30
N THR A 51 -10.80 -8.71 -5.39
CA THR A 51 -11.91 -9.41 -4.74
C THR A 51 -12.97 -9.87 -5.74
N ALA A 52 -13.32 -9.03 -6.72
CA ALA A 52 -14.27 -9.38 -7.77
C ALA A 52 -13.76 -10.57 -8.58
N LYS A 53 -12.48 -10.57 -8.97
CA LYS A 53 -11.89 -11.68 -9.72
C LYS A 53 -11.82 -12.98 -8.92
N GLN A 54 -11.61 -12.91 -7.60
CA GLN A 54 -11.62 -14.09 -6.72
C GLN A 54 -13.04 -14.66 -6.52
N VAL A 55 -14.06 -13.79 -6.42
CA VAL A 55 -15.45 -14.22 -6.22
C VAL A 55 -16.07 -14.73 -7.53
N LEU A 56 -15.74 -14.10 -8.65
CA LEU A 56 -16.29 -14.37 -9.97
C LEU A 56 -15.15 -14.75 -10.93
N PRO A 57 -14.59 -15.96 -10.82
CA PRO A 57 -13.39 -16.36 -11.56
C PRO A 57 -13.56 -16.33 -13.08
N LYS A 58 -14.80 -16.49 -13.60
CA LYS A 58 -15.08 -16.46 -15.04
C LYS A 58 -15.30 -15.05 -15.59
N ALA A 59 -15.54 -14.06 -14.72
CA ALA A 59 -15.65 -12.67 -15.15
C ALA A 59 -14.30 -12.14 -15.68
N ARG A 60 -14.38 -11.30 -16.72
CA ARG A 60 -13.28 -10.41 -17.08
C ARG A 60 -13.30 -9.22 -16.12
N VAL A 61 -12.19 -8.96 -15.44
CA VAL A 61 -12.07 -7.81 -14.52
C VAL A 61 -11.02 -6.85 -15.08
N ILE A 62 -11.40 -5.59 -15.25
CA ILE A 62 -10.52 -4.51 -15.69
C ILE A 62 -10.28 -3.59 -14.49
N TYR A 63 -9.02 -3.42 -14.13
CA TYR A 63 -8.57 -2.57 -13.04
C TYR A 63 -7.86 -1.35 -13.62
N ASN A 64 -8.39 -0.16 -13.34
CA ASN A 64 -7.75 1.10 -13.68
C ASN A 64 -6.86 1.57 -12.52
N ASP A 65 -5.55 1.70 -12.78
CA ASP A 65 -4.55 2.15 -11.82
C ASP A 65 -4.09 3.57 -12.15
N PHE A 66 -4.83 4.56 -11.68
CA PHE A 66 -4.45 5.96 -11.84
C PHE A 66 -3.36 6.40 -10.86
N ASP A 67 -3.30 5.79 -9.67
CA ASP A 67 -2.45 6.22 -8.56
C ASP A 67 -1.09 5.49 -8.52
N GLY A 68 -0.75 4.70 -9.54
CA GLY A 68 0.54 4.00 -9.66
C GLY A 68 0.75 2.87 -8.64
N TYR A 69 -0.32 2.26 -8.13
CA TYR A 69 -0.21 1.19 -7.14
C TYR A 69 0.45 -0.08 -7.70
N ALA A 70 0.27 -0.37 -8.98
CA ALA A 70 0.88 -1.52 -9.65
C ALA A 70 2.41 -1.42 -9.71
N GLU A 71 2.97 -0.24 -9.97
CA GLU A 71 4.41 0.02 -9.94
C GLU A 71 4.97 -0.20 -8.53
N ARG A 72 4.28 0.30 -7.51
CA ARG A 72 4.65 0.07 -6.11
C ARG A 72 4.69 -1.41 -5.76
N LEU A 73 3.73 -2.20 -6.25
CA LEU A 73 3.70 -3.65 -6.06
C LEU A 73 4.87 -4.35 -6.76
N GLN A 74 5.26 -3.92 -7.95
CA GLN A 74 6.43 -4.48 -8.65
C GLN A 74 7.72 -4.27 -7.86
N ASN A 75 7.79 -3.18 -7.09
CA ASN A 75 8.93 -2.79 -6.27
C ASN A 75 8.76 -3.15 -4.78
N ILE A 76 7.89 -4.11 -4.45
CA ILE A 76 7.64 -4.51 -3.06
C ILE A 76 8.87 -5.09 -2.37
N ASN A 77 9.80 -5.69 -3.13
CA ASN A 77 11.04 -6.25 -2.60
C ASN A 77 11.94 -5.14 -2.05
N ASP A 78 12.15 -4.06 -2.81
CA ASP A 78 12.92 -2.89 -2.38
C ASP A 78 12.28 -2.23 -1.16
N THR A 79 10.95 -2.09 -1.18
CA THR A 79 10.17 -1.59 -0.04
C THR A 79 10.42 -2.42 1.23
N ASN A 80 10.40 -3.75 1.12
CA ASN A 80 10.64 -4.64 2.25
C ASN A 80 12.11 -4.65 2.70
N GLN A 81 13.05 -4.52 1.77
CA GLN A 81 14.47 -4.39 2.09
C GLN A 81 14.72 -3.11 2.89
N LEU A 82 14.27 -1.96 2.40
CA LEU A 82 14.39 -0.68 3.08
C LEU A 82 13.70 -0.70 4.45
N ARG A 83 12.52 -1.34 4.54
CA ARG A 83 11.85 -1.56 5.83
C ARG A 83 12.75 -2.27 6.83
N THR A 84 13.40 -3.34 6.41
CA THR A 84 14.21 -4.19 7.28
C THR A 84 15.40 -3.38 7.79
N ILE A 85 16.10 -2.66 6.91
CA ILE A 85 17.21 -1.77 7.28
C ILE A 85 16.76 -0.74 8.33
N ILE A 86 15.64 -0.05 8.10
CA ILE A 86 15.13 0.96 9.04
C ILE A 86 14.68 0.31 10.36
N ALA A 87 14.02 -0.86 10.31
CA ALA A 87 13.59 -1.57 11.51
C ALA A 87 14.76 -1.98 12.40
N ASP A 88 15.88 -2.41 11.79
CA ASP A 88 17.10 -2.77 12.51
C ASP A 88 17.73 -1.54 13.18
N LEU A 89 17.75 -0.38 12.49
CA LEU A 89 18.20 0.89 13.09
C LEU A 89 17.34 1.31 14.29
N LEU A 90 16.04 1.00 14.24
CA LEU A 90 15.08 1.34 15.29
C LEU A 90 14.96 0.27 16.39
N ALA A 91 15.64 -0.88 16.27
CA ALA A 91 15.39 -2.06 17.11
C ALA A 91 15.54 -1.81 18.61
N HIS A 92 16.42 -0.89 19.00
CA HIS A 92 16.72 -0.55 20.39
C HIS A 92 16.00 0.72 20.89
N TYR A 93 15.13 1.30 20.07
CA TYR A 93 14.41 2.53 20.39
C TYR A 93 12.93 2.26 20.69
N PRO A 94 12.35 2.94 21.69
CA PRO A 94 10.94 2.78 22.01
C PRO A 94 10.05 3.29 20.87
N ARG A 95 8.98 2.55 20.58
CA ARG A 95 7.98 2.96 19.58
C ARG A 95 7.23 4.21 20.03
N ASN A 96 6.72 4.97 19.05
CA ASN A 96 5.89 6.18 19.26
C ASN A 96 6.59 7.29 20.06
N GLN A 97 7.93 7.29 20.11
CA GLN A 97 8.70 8.38 20.70
C GLN A 97 9.43 9.17 19.63
N LYS A 98 9.78 10.41 19.96
CA LYS A 98 10.62 11.23 19.09
C LYS A 98 12.00 10.58 18.97
N LEU A 99 12.50 10.44 17.74
CA LEU A 99 13.82 9.89 17.50
C LEU A 99 14.91 10.88 17.95
N PRO A 100 16.03 10.41 18.51
CA PRO A 100 17.21 11.23 18.70
C PRO A 100 17.72 11.81 17.38
N GLU A 101 18.28 13.01 17.40
CA GLU A 101 18.70 13.71 16.20
C GLU A 101 19.78 12.95 15.41
N THR A 102 20.64 12.20 16.11
CA THR A 102 21.66 11.35 15.47
C THR A 102 21.03 10.22 14.66
N LEU A 103 20.06 9.51 15.24
CA LEU A 103 19.36 8.41 14.57
C LEU A 103 18.51 8.91 13.39
N LYS A 104 17.87 10.05 13.56
CA LYS A 104 17.15 10.74 12.49
C LYS A 104 18.07 10.99 11.28
N LYS A 105 19.25 11.55 11.49
CA LYS A 105 20.24 11.76 10.41
C LYS A 105 20.68 10.45 9.75
N THR A 106 20.83 9.38 10.53
CA THR A 106 21.13 8.05 9.99
C THR A 106 20.01 7.54 9.08
N ILE A 107 18.74 7.69 9.47
CA ILE A 107 17.60 7.30 8.63
C ILE A 107 17.53 8.17 7.37
N GLN A 108 17.73 9.48 7.49
CA GLN A 108 17.78 10.39 6.34
C GLN A 108 18.87 9.98 5.34
N ALA A 109 20.09 9.71 5.83
CA ALA A 109 21.18 9.21 4.98
C ALA A 109 20.82 7.86 4.34
N THR A 110 20.23 6.94 5.11
CA THR A 110 19.77 5.63 4.60
C THR A 110 18.80 5.80 3.44
N LEU A 111 17.81 6.68 3.57
CA LEU A 111 16.85 7.01 2.51
C LEU A 111 17.55 7.60 1.28
N GLN A 112 18.53 8.49 1.46
CA GLN A 112 19.23 9.15 0.35
C GLN A 112 20.17 8.21 -0.42
N THR A 113 20.81 7.28 0.29
CA THR A 113 21.78 6.35 -0.31
C THR A 113 21.17 5.03 -0.74
N PHE A 114 19.88 4.81 -0.49
CA PHE A 114 19.20 3.59 -0.91
C PHE A 114 19.12 3.55 -2.43
N GLY A 115 19.79 2.57 -3.04
CA GLY A 115 19.89 2.43 -4.50
C GLY A 115 18.68 1.79 -5.17
N GLY A 116 17.62 1.47 -4.42
CA GLY A 116 16.40 0.85 -4.92
C GLY A 116 15.19 1.79 -4.89
N TYR A 117 14.02 1.25 -5.21
CA TYR A 117 12.76 1.98 -5.18
C TYR A 117 12.35 2.38 -3.75
N ILE A 118 11.97 3.64 -3.58
CA ILE A 118 11.46 4.17 -2.30
C ILE A 118 9.96 4.40 -2.42
N ASP A 119 9.16 3.50 -1.85
CA ASP A 119 7.73 3.71 -1.69
C ASP A 119 7.47 4.78 -0.62
N LEU A 120 7.22 6.01 -1.05
CA LEU A 120 6.98 7.16 -0.16
C LEU A 120 5.80 6.96 0.76
N ASP A 121 4.71 6.35 0.29
CA ASP A 121 3.53 6.08 1.11
C ASP A 121 3.85 5.08 2.22
N CYS A 122 4.63 4.04 1.91
CA CYS A 122 5.13 3.10 2.92
C CYS A 122 6.01 3.81 3.94
N MET A 123 7.01 4.58 3.48
CA MET A 123 7.94 5.27 4.37
C MET A 123 7.23 6.29 5.25
N ALA A 124 6.33 7.09 4.68
CA ALA A 124 5.54 8.06 5.41
C ALA A 124 4.66 7.38 6.46
N SER A 125 4.02 6.26 6.13
CA SER A 125 3.16 5.53 7.06
C SER A 125 3.89 4.96 8.29
N TRP A 126 5.22 4.75 8.21
CA TRP A 126 6.03 4.22 9.31
C TRP A 126 6.80 5.28 10.06
N LEU A 127 7.35 6.26 9.35
CA LEU A 127 8.22 7.27 9.95
C LEU A 127 7.43 8.45 10.51
N LEU A 128 6.27 8.77 9.93
CA LEU A 128 5.52 9.95 10.32
C LEU A 128 4.44 9.63 11.36
N PHE A 129 4.21 10.60 12.24
CA PHE A 129 3.02 10.57 13.10
C PHE A 129 1.74 10.58 12.25
N ARG A 130 0.71 9.91 12.77
CA ARG A 130 -0.57 9.73 12.08
C ARG A 130 -1.13 11.07 11.58
N GLY A 131 -1.62 11.06 10.35
CA GLY A 131 -2.25 12.22 9.71
C GLY A 131 -1.29 13.16 9.00
N ARG A 132 0.03 12.97 9.13
CA ARG A 132 1.01 13.64 8.28
C ARG A 132 1.10 12.93 6.93
N GLN A 133 1.25 13.73 5.89
CA GLN A 133 1.46 13.28 4.51
C GLN A 133 2.74 13.90 4.01
N THR A 134 3.35 13.28 3.02
CA THR A 134 4.52 13.84 2.35
C THR A 134 4.30 13.90 0.86
N THR A 135 4.81 14.93 0.21
CA THR A 135 4.66 15.14 -1.23
C THR A 135 5.75 14.44 -2.04
N ASP A 136 6.93 14.31 -1.44
CA ASP A 136 8.12 13.77 -2.10
C ASP A 136 9.17 13.34 -1.06
N LEU A 137 10.27 12.76 -1.54
CA LEU A 137 11.35 12.27 -0.69
C LEU A 137 12.05 13.39 0.11
N ASN A 138 12.20 14.58 -0.46
CA ASN A 138 12.84 15.69 0.23
C ASN A 138 11.96 16.18 1.38
N ASP A 139 10.66 16.29 1.16
CA ASP A 139 9.70 16.66 2.19
C ASP A 139 9.72 15.65 3.36
N LEU A 140 9.75 14.34 3.07
CA LEU A 140 9.88 13.29 4.09
C LEU A 140 11.18 13.44 4.91
N ILE A 141 12.30 13.71 4.23
CA ILE A 141 13.63 13.82 4.83
C ILE A 141 13.79 15.10 5.64
N TYR A 142 13.26 16.24 5.20
CA TYR A 142 13.61 17.54 5.78
C TYR A 142 12.51 18.21 6.59
N ASN A 143 11.22 17.91 6.32
CA ASN A 143 10.10 18.63 6.93
C ASN A 143 9.35 17.82 8.00
N HIS A 144 9.60 16.51 8.09
CA HIS A 144 8.79 15.62 8.93
C HIS A 144 9.54 14.62 9.78
N THR A 145 10.71 14.17 9.34
CA THR A 145 11.66 13.51 10.23
C THR A 145 12.35 14.57 11.06
#